data_AF-A0A935ZAF1-F1
#
_entry.id   AF-A0A935ZAF1-F1
#
_cell.length_a   1.000
_cell.length_b   1.000
_cell.length_c   1.000
_cell.angle_alpha   90.00
_cell.angle_beta   90.00
_cell.angle_gamma   90.00
#
_symmetry.space_group_name_H-M   'P 1'
#
loop_
_entity.id
_entity.type
_entity.pdbx_description
1 polymer ?
#
loop_
_entity_poly.entity_id
_entity_poly.type
_entity_poly.pdbx_seq_one_letter_code
_entity_poly.pdbx_strand_id
1 'polypeptide(L)'
;MSEPTRWLDDPGAAAGLRADLAQVAGARVVGLDHAGGLAALRGAIAIEPAAPLAAATKAAGAKTLGLVGGLAIGVVAAGWLALRNPASQSVPPTVPAAAETHVQAPVAAAPIAVPERRSSPTVVAPPRPEPVPDAEPIVITDDVPPVAAAEVDLAPTKERRPARDDAARASTRERDGADAATVDAPSADANRYLEEAKLVARARKQLTSDPAAALALTKQHAREYPEGALVEERRAISIRALAQLGRMDEARAEADAFLASSGDGPYAQAVRRAIAGTDSPD
;
A
#
# COMPACT_ATOMS: atom_id res chain seq x y z
N MET A 1 -23.78 -35.71 11.71
CA MET A 1 -23.57 -34.62 10.73
C MET A 1 -22.63 -35.17 9.68
N SER A 2 -23.02 -35.18 8.41
CA SER A 2 -22.15 -35.68 7.34
C SER A 2 -20.96 -34.75 7.18
N GLU A 3 -19.77 -35.31 6.95
CA GLU A 3 -18.58 -34.51 6.62
C GLU A 3 -18.86 -33.67 5.36
N PRO A 4 -18.51 -32.37 5.35
CA PRO A 4 -18.66 -31.55 4.16
C PRO A 4 -17.72 -32.05 3.06
N THR A 5 -18.30 -32.37 1.90
CA THR A 5 -17.53 -32.80 0.72
C THR A 5 -16.55 -31.71 0.32
N ARG A 6 -15.28 -32.08 0.20
CA ARG A 6 -14.26 -31.16 -0.31
C ARG A 6 -14.57 -30.86 -1.77
N TRP A 7 -14.43 -29.59 -2.16
CA TRP A 7 -14.70 -29.15 -3.53
C TRP A 7 -13.88 -29.91 -4.59
N LEU A 8 -12.67 -30.36 -4.23
CA LEU A 8 -11.81 -31.17 -5.09
C LEU A 8 -12.39 -32.56 -5.38
N ASP A 9 -13.14 -33.09 -4.41
CA ASP A 9 -13.73 -34.43 -4.42
C ASP A 9 -15.21 -34.41 -4.87
N ASP A 10 -15.76 -33.23 -5.16
CA ASP A 10 -17.14 -33.06 -5.60
C ASP A 10 -17.27 -33.40 -7.11
N PRO A 11 -18.00 -34.47 -7.49
CA PRO A 11 -18.21 -34.81 -8.89
C PRO A 11 -19.05 -33.78 -9.65
N GLY A 12 -19.81 -32.93 -8.93
CA GLY A 12 -20.58 -31.82 -9.51
C GLY A 12 -19.72 -30.58 -9.83
N ALA A 13 -18.48 -30.51 -9.34
CA ALA A 13 -17.58 -29.41 -9.66
C ALA A 13 -17.03 -29.54 -11.09
N ALA A 14 -16.99 -28.40 -11.80
CA ALA A 14 -16.47 -28.31 -13.16
C ALA A 14 -15.05 -28.89 -13.24
N ALA A 15 -14.78 -29.69 -14.29
CA ALA A 15 -13.51 -30.42 -14.42
C ALA A 15 -12.29 -29.47 -14.47
N GLY A 16 -12.42 -28.31 -15.10
CA GLY A 16 -11.38 -27.27 -15.12
C GLY A 16 -11.08 -26.74 -13.72
N LEU A 17 -12.12 -26.40 -12.95
CA LEU A 17 -11.96 -25.93 -11.57
C LEU A 17 -11.31 -26.98 -10.67
N ARG A 18 -11.64 -28.26 -10.85
CA ARG A 18 -10.97 -29.35 -10.12
C ARG A 18 -9.50 -29.49 -10.50
N ALA A 19 -9.16 -29.32 -11.78
CA ALA A 19 -7.78 -29.33 -12.24
C ALA A 19 -6.97 -28.15 -11.67
N ASP A 20 -7.55 -26.94 -11.68
CA ASP A 20 -6.93 -25.74 -11.13
C ASP A 20 -6.69 -25.88 -9.61
N LEU A 21 -7.68 -26.37 -8.87
CA LEU A 21 -7.57 -26.61 -7.44
C LEU A 21 -6.54 -27.72 -7.12
N ALA A 22 -6.46 -28.76 -7.94
CA ALA A 22 -5.43 -29.80 -7.80
C ALA A 22 -4.02 -29.22 -8.01
N GLN A 23 -3.86 -28.34 -9.01
CA GLN A 23 -2.60 -27.68 -9.30
C GLN A 23 -2.17 -26.74 -8.15
N VAL A 24 -3.10 -25.95 -7.60
CA VAL A 24 -2.85 -25.07 -6.46
C VAL A 24 -2.58 -25.87 -5.18
N ALA A 25 -3.30 -26.98 -4.94
CA ALA A 25 -3.07 -27.84 -3.79
C ALA A 25 -1.69 -28.54 -3.84
N GLY A 26 -1.18 -28.82 -5.05
CA GLY A 26 0.16 -29.35 -5.27
C GLY A 26 1.27 -28.28 -5.15
N ALA A 27 0.93 -27.00 -5.32
CA ALA A 27 1.87 -25.91 -5.14
C ALA A 27 2.16 -25.71 -3.65
N ARG A 28 3.29 -26.26 -3.17
CA ARG A 28 3.78 -25.94 -1.83
C ARG A 28 4.05 -24.44 -1.73
N VAL A 29 3.30 -23.75 -0.89
CA VAL A 29 3.59 -22.37 -0.50
C VAL A 29 4.87 -22.37 0.33
N VAL A 30 6.00 -22.09 -0.32
CA VAL A 30 7.30 -22.02 0.35
C VAL A 30 7.31 -20.81 1.29
N GLY A 31 7.66 -21.04 2.57
CA GLY A 31 7.80 -19.98 3.57
C GLY A 31 6.58 -19.71 4.44
N LEU A 32 5.49 -20.49 4.30
CA LEU A 32 4.37 -20.40 5.24
C LEU A 32 4.61 -21.29 6.47
N ASP A 33 4.79 -20.69 7.64
CA ASP A 33 4.90 -21.42 8.91
C ASP A 33 3.51 -21.86 9.39
N HIS A 34 3.11 -23.07 8.98
CA HIS A 34 1.85 -23.68 9.40
C HIS A 34 1.75 -23.90 10.92
N ALA A 35 2.88 -24.19 11.59
CA ALA A 35 2.89 -24.45 13.02
C ALA A 35 2.66 -23.15 13.81
N GLY A 36 3.36 -22.07 13.42
CA GLY A 36 3.15 -20.73 13.98
C GLY A 36 1.73 -20.22 13.71
N GLY A 37 1.21 -20.39 12.49
CA GLY A 37 -0.15 -19.98 12.14
C GLY A 37 -1.23 -20.71 12.95
N LEU A 38 -1.09 -22.03 13.13
CA LEU A 38 -2.01 -22.84 13.92
C LEU A 38 -1.96 -22.48 15.41
N ALA A 39 -0.77 -22.20 15.95
CA ALA A 39 -0.60 -21.78 17.34
C ALA A 39 -1.27 -20.42 17.61
N ALA A 40 -1.09 -19.46 16.70
CA ALA A 40 -1.73 -18.15 16.78
C ALA A 40 -3.27 -18.26 16.73
N LEU A 41 -3.80 -19.08 15.82
CA LEU A 41 -5.24 -19.32 15.70
C LEU A 41 -5.82 -19.98 16.96
N ARG A 42 -5.15 -21.00 17.50
CA ARG A 42 -5.57 -21.64 18.75
C ARG A 42 -5.55 -20.67 19.94
N GLY A 43 -4.56 -19.79 20.01
CA GLY A 43 -4.51 -18.72 21.00
C GLY A 43 -5.70 -17.76 20.89
N ALA A 44 -6.09 -17.39 19.67
CA ALA A 44 -7.26 -16.52 19.44
C ALA A 44 -8.59 -17.19 19.82
N ILE A 45 -8.73 -18.50 19.55
CA ILE A 45 -9.95 -19.27 19.88
C ILE A 45 -10.03 -19.56 21.39
N ALA A 46 -8.90 -19.77 22.06
CA ALA A 46 -8.86 -20.06 23.50
C ALA A 46 -9.18 -18.83 24.37
N ILE A 47 -9.26 -17.63 23.79
CA ILE A 47 -9.78 -16.43 24.46
C ILE A 47 -11.31 -16.45 24.32
N GLU A 48 -11.96 -17.36 25.04
CA GLU A 48 -13.35 -17.13 25.49
C GLU A 48 -13.33 -16.39 26.84
N PRO A 49 -14.26 -15.45 27.08
CA PRO A 49 -14.26 -14.64 28.28
C PRO A 49 -14.76 -15.45 29.48
N ALA A 50 -13.88 -15.69 30.45
CA ALA A 50 -14.29 -16.14 31.76
C ALA A 50 -14.81 -14.97 32.62
N ALA A 51 -16.10 -15.06 32.95
CA ALA A 51 -16.78 -14.61 34.17
C ALA A 51 -17.60 -13.28 34.14
N PRO A 52 -18.68 -13.24 34.95
CA PRO A 52 -19.89 -12.47 34.65
C PRO A 52 -19.93 -11.10 35.35
N LEU A 53 -20.74 -10.19 34.78
CA LEU A 53 -21.27 -9.04 35.50
C LEU A 53 -22.17 -9.52 36.65
N ALA A 54 -21.71 -9.42 37.89
CA ALA A 54 -22.59 -9.38 39.05
C ALA A 54 -21.96 -8.61 40.22
N ALA A 55 -22.77 -7.74 40.82
CA ALA A 55 -22.62 -7.05 42.10
C ALA A 55 -21.88 -5.70 42.12
N ALA A 56 -22.57 -4.66 41.63
CA ALA A 56 -22.49 -3.32 42.22
C ALA A 56 -23.86 -2.61 42.16
N THR A 57 -24.85 -3.16 42.87
CA THR A 57 -26.10 -2.45 43.19
C THR A 57 -26.06 -1.99 44.64
N LYS A 58 -25.72 -0.73 44.88
CA LYS A 58 -26.32 0.13 45.91
C LYS A 58 -26.20 1.59 45.47
N ALA A 59 -27.27 2.16 44.92
CA ALA A 59 -27.91 3.37 45.44
C ALA A 59 -29.04 3.83 44.51
N ALA A 60 -30.13 4.26 45.14
CA ALA A 60 -31.42 4.65 44.62
C ALA A 60 -31.41 5.71 43.50
N GLY A 61 -32.41 5.64 42.63
CA GLY A 61 -32.80 6.79 41.79
C GLY A 61 -33.58 6.40 40.54
N ALA A 62 -34.90 6.51 40.60
CA ALA A 62 -35.86 6.19 39.55
C ALA A 62 -35.63 6.95 38.22
N LYS A 63 -35.83 6.27 37.08
CA LYS A 63 -36.97 6.44 36.16
C LYS A 63 -36.77 5.62 34.87
N THR A 64 -37.82 4.88 34.53
CA THR A 64 -37.99 4.02 33.36
C THR A 64 -38.23 4.82 32.07
N LEU A 65 -37.50 4.49 31.00
CA LEU A 65 -37.87 4.49 29.57
C LEU A 65 -36.61 3.95 28.86
N GLY A 66 -36.56 2.81 28.17
CA GLY A 66 -37.52 2.26 27.21
C GLY A 66 -37.09 2.62 25.79
N LEU A 67 -36.03 2.00 25.23
CA LEU A 67 -36.04 1.47 23.85
C LEU A 67 -34.80 0.63 23.52
N VAL A 68 -35.06 -0.38 22.72
CA VAL A 68 -34.22 -1.46 22.20
C VAL A 68 -33.33 -0.98 21.05
N GLY A 69 -32.12 -1.54 20.93
CA GLY A 69 -31.45 -1.69 19.63
C GLY A 69 -29.92 -1.61 19.66
N GLY A 70 -29.24 -2.69 19.26
CA GLY A 70 -27.91 -2.62 18.65
C GLY A 70 -26.76 -3.25 19.44
N LEU A 71 -26.53 -4.54 19.18
CA LEU A 71 -25.45 -5.37 19.69
C LEU A 71 -24.11 -5.06 18.98
N ALA A 72 -23.04 -4.99 19.76
CA ALA A 72 -21.65 -5.38 19.47
C ALA A 72 -20.85 -4.70 18.33
N ILE A 73 -20.09 -3.67 18.68
CA ILE A 73 -18.75 -3.42 18.12
C ILE A 73 -17.78 -3.40 19.30
N GLY A 74 -16.75 -4.25 19.24
CA GLY A 74 -15.53 -4.07 20.01
C GLY A 74 -15.13 -5.27 20.84
N VAL A 75 -14.32 -6.17 20.27
CA VAL A 75 -13.03 -6.66 20.84
C VAL A 75 -12.25 -7.31 19.68
N VAL A 76 -11.40 -6.55 18.98
CA VAL A 76 -10.23 -7.13 18.24
C VAL A 76 -8.93 -6.35 18.53
N ALA A 77 -8.96 -5.32 19.37
CA ALA A 77 -7.78 -4.46 19.62
C ALA A 77 -6.88 -4.90 20.79
N ALA A 78 -7.08 -6.06 21.42
CA ALA A 78 -6.34 -6.44 22.64
C ALA A 78 -5.27 -7.55 22.46
N GLY A 79 -5.23 -8.25 21.32
CA GLY A 79 -4.39 -9.46 21.18
C GLY A 79 -2.96 -9.24 20.68
N TRP A 80 -2.63 -8.06 20.13
CA TRP A 80 -1.39 -7.88 19.36
C TRP A 80 -0.25 -7.16 20.10
N LEU A 81 -0.45 -6.73 21.36
CA LEU A 81 0.54 -5.97 22.11
C LEU A 81 1.30 -6.77 23.19
N ALA A 82 1.00 -8.06 23.40
CA ALA A 82 1.54 -8.84 24.51
C ALA A 82 2.79 -9.71 24.18
N LEU A 83 3.38 -9.60 22.99
CA LEU A 83 4.50 -10.48 22.58
C LEU A 83 5.81 -9.77 22.21
N ARG A 84 6.07 -8.56 22.74
CA ARG A 84 7.33 -7.82 22.50
C ARG A 84 7.87 -7.07 23.71
N ASN A 85 7.90 -7.65 24.91
CA ASN A 85 8.78 -7.12 25.96
C ASN A 85 9.10 -8.11 27.10
N PRO A 86 10.27 -8.77 27.09
CA PRO A 86 10.89 -9.27 28.31
C PRO A 86 11.94 -8.24 28.78
N ALA A 87 11.51 -7.19 29.49
CA ALA A 87 12.45 -6.25 30.10
C ALA A 87 11.93 -5.77 31.46
N SER A 88 12.53 -6.34 32.51
CA SER A 88 12.88 -5.71 33.79
C SER A 88 11.78 -4.94 34.55
N GLN A 89 11.06 -5.66 35.40
CA GLN A 89 10.39 -5.06 36.56
C GLN A 89 11.46 -4.49 37.50
N SER A 90 11.60 -3.17 37.51
CA SER A 90 12.29 -2.43 38.57
C SER A 90 11.23 -1.89 39.53
N VAL A 91 11.29 -2.36 40.77
CA VAL A 91 10.46 -1.95 41.90
C VAL A 91 10.76 -0.49 42.24
N PRO A 92 9.78 0.43 42.29
CA PRO A 92 10.00 1.73 42.92
C PRO A 92 9.84 1.62 44.45
N PRO A 93 10.69 2.28 45.25
CA PRO A 93 10.45 2.39 46.69
C PRO A 93 9.31 3.38 46.97
N THR A 94 8.37 2.92 47.78
CA THR A 94 7.35 3.70 48.47
C THR A 94 7.99 4.78 49.35
N VAL A 95 7.67 6.05 49.11
CA VAL A 95 7.90 7.15 50.05
C VAL A 95 6.54 7.75 50.41
N PRO A 96 6.23 7.95 51.71
CA PRO A 96 4.91 8.37 52.14
C PRO A 96 4.68 9.88 52.01
N ALA A 97 3.39 10.19 52.01
CA ALA A 97 2.74 11.48 51.95
C ALA A 97 3.27 12.56 52.93
N ALA A 98 3.23 13.81 52.47
CA ALA A 98 2.99 14.96 53.33
C ALA A 98 2.40 16.15 52.55
N ALA A 99 1.24 16.59 53.05
CA ALA A 99 0.76 17.97 53.15
C ALA A 99 0.38 18.76 51.90
N GLU A 100 -0.93 18.93 51.79
CA GLU A 100 -1.66 20.04 51.19
C GLU A 100 -1.12 21.42 51.66
N THR A 101 -1.04 22.42 50.77
CA THR A 101 -1.33 23.83 51.10
C THR A 101 -1.70 24.62 49.84
N HIS A 102 -3.00 24.86 49.69
CA HIS A 102 -3.67 26.15 49.45
C HIS A 102 -3.00 27.26 48.59
N VAL A 103 -3.67 27.57 47.46
CA VAL A 103 -4.12 28.92 46.98
C VAL A 103 -3.08 30.03 46.76
N GLN A 104 -2.91 30.51 45.52
CA GLN A 104 -3.42 31.82 45.03
C GLN A 104 -3.00 32.14 43.57
N ALA A 105 -3.96 32.58 42.77
CA ALA A 105 -3.81 33.45 41.59
C ALA A 105 -5.00 34.44 41.61
N PRO A 106 -5.03 35.57 40.87
CA PRO A 106 -4.00 36.21 40.04
C PRO A 106 -3.73 37.68 40.45
N VAL A 107 -2.57 38.25 40.08
CA VAL A 107 -2.33 39.70 40.22
C VAL A 107 -2.01 40.32 38.87
N ALA A 108 -2.91 41.22 38.48
CA ALA A 108 -2.77 42.48 37.75
C ALA A 108 -1.88 42.54 36.50
N ALA A 109 -2.57 42.88 35.41
CA ALA A 109 -2.06 43.43 34.17
C ALA A 109 -1.18 44.69 34.39
N ALA A 110 -0.01 44.69 33.77
CA ALA A 110 0.76 45.89 33.49
C ALA A 110 0.68 46.22 31.98
N PRO A 111 0.47 47.49 31.59
CA PRO A 111 0.33 47.88 30.20
C PRO A 111 1.67 48.25 29.54
N ILE A 112 1.77 47.90 28.25
CA ILE A 112 2.46 48.61 27.16
C ILE A 112 3.99 48.72 27.23
N ALA A 113 4.64 47.95 26.36
CA ALA A 113 5.79 48.43 25.59
C ALA A 113 5.58 48.02 24.13
N VAL A 114 5.32 49.00 23.27
CA VAL A 114 5.30 48.84 21.81
C VAL A 114 6.76 48.73 21.37
N PRO A 115 7.24 47.59 20.84
CA PRO A 115 8.55 47.59 20.19
C PRO A 115 8.45 48.38 18.88
N GLU A 116 9.26 49.43 18.81
CA GLU A 116 9.54 50.20 17.61
C GLU A 116 9.86 49.30 16.42
N ARG A 117 9.32 49.72 15.27
CA ARG A 117 9.48 49.13 13.96
C ARG A 117 10.95 48.84 13.68
N ARG A 118 11.31 47.55 13.64
CA ARG A 118 12.57 47.13 13.01
C ARG A 118 12.51 47.46 11.53
N SER A 119 13.50 48.22 11.10
CA SER A 119 13.79 48.64 9.74
C SER A 119 13.67 47.48 8.76
N SER A 120 13.01 47.75 7.63
CA SER A 120 12.94 46.87 6.47
C SER A 120 14.35 46.46 6.02
N PRO A 121 14.64 45.18 5.76
CA PRO A 121 15.88 44.80 5.10
C PRO A 121 15.87 45.34 3.66
N THR A 122 16.91 46.08 3.32
CA THR A 122 17.25 46.47 1.95
C THR A 122 17.28 45.22 1.07
N VAL A 123 16.36 45.14 0.12
CA VAL A 123 16.38 44.15 -0.96
C VAL A 123 17.59 44.46 -1.84
N VAL A 124 18.66 43.66 -1.68
CA VAL A 124 19.77 43.64 -2.62
C VAL A 124 19.24 43.03 -3.92
N ALA A 125 19.22 43.84 -4.97
CA ALA A 125 18.85 43.39 -6.31
C ALA A 125 19.81 42.26 -6.76
N PRO A 126 19.30 41.17 -7.38
CA PRO A 126 20.16 40.12 -7.90
C PRO A 126 21.08 40.68 -9.00
N PRO A 127 22.36 40.25 -9.06
CA PRO A 127 23.25 40.67 -10.13
C PRO A 127 22.70 40.21 -11.48
N ARG A 128 22.70 41.13 -12.45
CA ARG A 128 22.39 40.89 -13.85
C ARG A 128 23.34 39.79 -14.39
N PRO A 129 22.84 38.69 -14.99
CA PRO A 129 23.71 37.67 -15.55
C PRO A 129 24.57 38.27 -16.66
N GLU A 130 25.88 38.07 -16.56
CA GLU A 130 26.84 38.43 -17.60
C GLU A 130 26.59 37.61 -18.87
N PRO A 131 26.78 38.19 -20.07
CA PRO A 131 26.64 37.47 -21.32
C PRO A 131 27.73 36.40 -21.42
N VAL A 132 27.31 35.14 -21.50
CA VAL A 132 28.19 34.00 -21.75
C VAL A 132 28.78 34.17 -23.16
N PRO A 133 30.12 34.13 -23.33
CA PRO A 133 30.73 34.21 -24.66
C PRO A 133 30.39 32.98 -25.51
N ASP A 134 30.23 33.23 -26.81
CA ASP A 134 29.88 32.27 -27.85
C ASP A 134 30.65 30.95 -27.73
N ALA A 135 29.90 29.86 -27.63
CA ALA A 135 30.43 28.51 -27.72
C ALA A 135 30.93 28.26 -29.16
N GLU A 136 32.22 27.95 -29.29
CA GLU A 136 32.78 27.46 -30.54
C GLU A 136 32.11 26.14 -30.96
N PRO A 137 31.85 25.93 -32.26
CA PRO A 137 31.17 24.73 -32.75
C PRO A 137 32.08 23.50 -32.56
N ILE A 138 31.58 22.53 -31.80
CA ILE A 138 32.19 21.21 -31.67
C ILE A 138 32.10 20.52 -33.04
N VAL A 139 33.26 20.33 -33.68
CA VAL A 139 33.41 19.51 -34.88
C VAL A 139 33.19 18.05 -34.49
N ILE A 140 32.04 17.50 -34.85
CA ILE A 140 31.79 16.06 -34.79
C ILE A 140 32.53 15.43 -35.96
N THR A 141 33.69 14.83 -35.69
CA THR A 141 34.34 13.92 -36.64
C THR A 141 33.63 12.57 -36.57
N ASP A 142 32.92 12.25 -37.64
CA ASP A 142 32.33 10.94 -37.93
C ASP A 142 33.46 9.97 -38.27
N ASP A 143 33.94 9.22 -37.28
CA ASP A 143 34.84 8.08 -37.48
C ASP A 143 34.18 6.84 -36.86
N VAL A 144 33.22 6.28 -37.60
CA VAL A 144 32.64 4.97 -37.33
C VAL A 144 33.31 3.95 -38.26
N PRO A 145 34.02 2.94 -37.73
CA PRO A 145 34.61 1.89 -38.55
C PRO A 145 33.51 1.02 -39.20
N PRO A 146 33.65 0.62 -40.49
CA PRO A 146 32.64 -0.19 -41.17
C PRO A 146 32.67 -1.62 -40.64
N VAL A 147 31.63 -2.00 -39.92
CA VAL A 147 31.40 -3.40 -39.53
C VAL A 147 30.89 -4.15 -40.75
N ALA A 148 31.63 -5.19 -41.13
CA ALA A 148 31.42 -6.01 -42.30
C ALA A 148 29.99 -6.58 -42.38
N ALA A 149 29.39 -6.42 -43.56
CA ALA A 149 28.17 -7.10 -43.97
C ALA A 149 28.41 -8.62 -44.03
N ALA A 150 27.71 -9.37 -43.18
CA ALA A 150 27.55 -10.79 -43.36
C ALA A 150 26.35 -11.03 -44.29
N GLU A 151 26.66 -11.59 -45.45
CA GLU A 151 25.73 -11.96 -46.51
C GLU A 151 24.67 -12.96 -46.01
N VAL A 152 23.43 -12.68 -46.42
CA VAL A 152 22.27 -13.54 -46.23
C VAL A 152 22.25 -14.55 -47.37
N ASP A 153 22.62 -15.80 -47.07
CA ASP A 153 22.53 -16.93 -48.00
C ASP A 153 21.11 -17.55 -47.91
N LEU A 154 20.26 -17.19 -48.86
CA LEU A 154 18.93 -17.79 -49.07
C LEU A 154 19.00 -18.75 -50.26
N ALA A 155 19.24 -20.02 -49.99
CA ALA A 155 19.10 -21.10 -50.96
C ALA A 155 17.61 -21.48 -51.16
N PRO A 156 17.14 -21.70 -52.40
CA PRO A 156 15.76 -22.09 -52.69
C PRO A 156 15.62 -23.61 -52.80
N THR A 157 14.85 -24.24 -51.91
CA THR A 157 14.47 -25.66 -52.04
C THR A 157 13.01 -25.77 -52.47
N LYS A 158 12.85 -26.20 -53.72
CA LYS A 158 11.59 -26.50 -54.41
C LYS A 158 11.44 -28.02 -54.43
N GLU A 159 10.40 -28.56 -53.79
CA GLU A 159 9.85 -29.92 -53.99
C GLU A 159 8.74 -30.14 -52.95
N ARG A 160 7.62 -30.84 -53.16
CA ARG A 160 6.91 -31.35 -54.32
C ARG A 160 5.52 -31.72 -53.78
N ARG A 161 4.46 -31.44 -54.54
CA ARG A 161 3.08 -31.91 -54.31
C ARG A 161 3.03 -33.46 -54.32
N PRO A 162 2.04 -34.06 -53.64
CA PRO A 162 0.99 -34.67 -54.46
C PRO A 162 -0.43 -34.31 -53.98
N ALA A 163 -1.30 -34.12 -54.98
CA ALA A 163 -2.75 -34.26 -54.85
C ALA A 163 -3.06 -35.78 -54.78
N ARG A 164 -4.21 -36.29 -54.33
CA ARG A 164 -5.60 -35.87 -54.53
C ARG A 164 -6.53 -36.87 -53.78
N ASP A 165 -7.81 -36.51 -53.69
CA ASP A 165 -9.01 -37.37 -53.54
C ASP A 165 -9.26 -37.94 -52.12
N ASP A 166 -10.44 -37.87 -51.48
CA ASP A 166 -11.80 -37.73 -51.99
C ASP A 166 -12.75 -37.02 -51.01
N ALA A 167 -13.80 -36.44 -51.59
CA ALA A 167 -14.88 -35.77 -50.91
C ALA A 167 -15.94 -36.74 -50.34
N ALA A 168 -16.73 -36.15 -49.43
CA ALA A 168 -18.12 -36.49 -49.07
C ALA A 168 -18.36 -37.60 -48.03
N ARG A 169 -18.86 -37.18 -46.86
CA ARG A 169 -20.30 -37.28 -46.54
C ARG A 169 -20.72 -36.56 -45.25
N ALA A 170 -21.83 -35.85 -45.39
CA ALA A 170 -22.90 -35.66 -44.43
C ALA A 170 -22.73 -34.68 -43.25
N SER A 171 -23.07 -33.42 -43.57
CA SER A 171 -24.04 -32.61 -42.83
C SER A 171 -24.90 -33.38 -41.82
N THR A 172 -24.71 -33.10 -40.53
CA THR A 172 -25.75 -33.28 -39.51
C THR A 172 -25.71 -32.09 -38.54
N ARG A 173 -26.74 -31.23 -38.67
CA ARG A 173 -27.31 -30.29 -37.69
C ARG A 173 -26.44 -29.17 -37.09
N GLU A 174 -26.70 -27.99 -37.64
CA GLU A 174 -26.98 -26.78 -36.86
C GLU A 174 -28.02 -27.04 -35.76
N ARG A 175 -27.61 -26.90 -34.49
CA ARG A 175 -28.13 -25.92 -33.52
C ARG A 175 -27.52 -26.22 -32.15
N ASP A 176 -27.23 -25.13 -31.44
CA ASP A 176 -26.68 -25.03 -30.09
C ASP A 176 -25.14 -25.01 -30.02
N GLY A 177 -24.60 -23.80 -29.81
CA GLY A 177 -23.18 -23.59 -29.53
C GLY A 177 -22.56 -22.30 -30.07
N ALA A 178 -23.33 -21.26 -30.42
CA ALA A 178 -22.80 -19.95 -30.78
C ALA A 178 -22.40 -19.09 -29.56
N ASP A 179 -22.05 -19.73 -28.43
CA ASP A 179 -21.62 -19.07 -27.19
C ASP A 179 -20.35 -19.72 -26.62
N ALA A 180 -19.49 -20.24 -27.50
CA ALA A 180 -18.20 -20.79 -27.12
C ALA A 180 -17.09 -20.07 -27.86
N ALA A 181 -16.29 -19.34 -27.08
CA ALA A 181 -14.99 -18.77 -27.41
C ALA A 181 -14.96 -17.37 -28.07
N THR A 182 -15.34 -16.36 -27.30
CA THR A 182 -14.47 -15.19 -27.13
C THR A 182 -13.88 -15.24 -25.73
N VAL A 183 -12.70 -15.86 -25.60
CA VAL A 183 -11.87 -15.65 -24.42
C VAL A 183 -11.36 -14.21 -24.55
N ASP A 184 -12.11 -13.31 -23.94
CA ASP A 184 -12.01 -11.86 -24.05
C ASP A 184 -10.59 -11.38 -23.79
N ALA A 185 -10.03 -10.64 -24.75
CA ALA A 185 -8.87 -9.81 -24.48
C ALA A 185 -9.24 -8.82 -23.35
N PRO A 186 -8.34 -8.57 -22.38
CA PRO A 186 -8.62 -7.63 -21.30
C PRO A 186 -9.01 -6.27 -21.88
N SER A 187 -10.07 -5.67 -21.31
CA SER A 187 -10.51 -4.34 -21.71
C SER A 187 -9.38 -3.33 -21.59
N ALA A 188 -9.43 -2.25 -22.39
CA ALA A 188 -8.42 -1.19 -22.33
C ALA A 188 -8.26 -0.63 -20.90
N ASP A 189 -9.35 -0.55 -20.14
CA ASP A 189 -9.34 -0.10 -18.74
C ASP A 189 -8.64 -1.10 -17.81
N ALA A 190 -8.88 -2.41 -17.99
CA ALA A 190 -8.18 -3.43 -17.24
C ALA A 190 -6.67 -3.40 -17.52
N ASN A 191 -6.29 -3.21 -18.78
CA ASN A 191 -4.87 -3.09 -19.14
C ASN A 191 -4.25 -1.82 -18.54
N ARG A 192 -4.98 -0.69 -18.55
CA ARG A 192 -4.53 0.56 -17.92
C ARG A 192 -4.32 0.39 -16.42
N TYR A 193 -5.25 -0.25 -15.72
CA TYR A 193 -5.12 -0.53 -14.29
C TYR A 193 -3.94 -1.46 -13.98
N LEU A 194 -3.70 -2.48 -14.82
CA LEU A 194 -2.55 -3.37 -14.65
C LEU A 194 -1.21 -2.64 -14.79
N GLU A 195 -1.08 -1.72 -15.77
CA GLU A 195 0.13 -0.91 -15.92
C GLU A 195 0.31 0.07 -14.76
N GLU A 196 -0.78 0.70 -14.30
CA GLU A 196 -0.79 1.55 -13.11
C GLU A 196 -0.29 0.79 -11.87
N ALA A 197 -0.85 -0.41 -11.63
CA ALA A 197 -0.50 -1.26 -10.51
C ALA A 197 0.96 -1.73 -10.56
N LYS A 198 1.49 -2.05 -11.74
CA LYS A 198 2.92 -2.39 -11.91
C LYS A 198 3.81 -1.23 -11.50
N LEU A 199 3.45 0.00 -11.87
CA LEU A 199 4.26 1.18 -11.54
C LEU A 199 4.25 1.47 -10.03
N VAL A 200 3.08 1.43 -9.39
CA VAL A 200 2.96 1.60 -7.92
C VAL A 200 3.67 0.48 -7.17
N ALA A 201 3.56 -0.77 -7.62
CA ALA A 201 4.25 -1.90 -7.00
C ALA A 201 5.79 -1.75 -7.05
N ARG A 202 6.33 -1.24 -8.16
CA ARG A 202 7.77 -0.93 -8.27
C ARG A 202 8.17 0.19 -7.31
N ALA A 203 7.38 1.26 -7.20
CA ALA A 203 7.64 2.35 -6.27
C ALA A 203 7.66 1.85 -4.82
N ARG A 204 6.69 1.01 -4.45
CA ARG A 204 6.64 0.37 -3.12
C ARG A 204 7.85 -0.50 -2.84
N LYS A 205 8.30 -1.29 -3.82
CA LYS A 205 9.50 -2.13 -3.68
C LYS A 205 10.74 -1.29 -3.42
N GLN A 206 10.89 -0.16 -4.11
CA GLN A 206 12.06 0.70 -3.95
C GLN A 206 12.03 1.54 -2.67
N LEU A 207 10.86 1.74 -2.06
CA LEU A 207 10.74 2.62 -0.90
C LEU A 207 11.71 2.27 0.24
N THR A 208 12.04 0.99 0.45
CA THR A 208 12.95 0.57 1.54
C THR A 208 14.42 0.64 1.14
N SER A 209 14.75 0.40 -0.13
CA SER A 209 16.15 0.27 -0.59
C SER A 209 16.70 1.52 -1.28
N ASP A 210 15.84 2.25 -1.99
CA ASP A 210 16.16 3.47 -2.72
C ASP A 210 14.95 4.42 -2.71
N PRO A 211 14.83 5.24 -1.65
CA PRO A 211 13.74 6.20 -1.52
C PRO A 211 13.72 7.24 -2.64
N ALA A 212 14.88 7.57 -3.24
CA ALA A 212 14.94 8.52 -4.35
C ALA A 212 14.33 7.92 -5.63
N ALA A 213 14.62 6.65 -5.92
CA ALA A 213 13.98 5.94 -7.02
C ALA A 213 12.47 5.75 -6.79
N ALA A 214 12.05 5.44 -5.54
CA ALA A 214 10.63 5.36 -5.20
C ALA A 214 9.90 6.69 -5.49
N LEU A 215 10.49 7.82 -5.08
CA LEU A 215 9.93 9.15 -5.34
C LEU A 215 9.92 9.51 -6.84
N ALA A 216 10.91 9.08 -7.62
CA ALA A 216 10.90 9.27 -9.07
C ALA A 216 9.75 8.50 -9.73
N LEU A 217 9.49 7.26 -9.29
CA LEU A 217 8.40 6.42 -9.79
C LEU A 217 7.02 6.99 -9.42
N THR A 218 6.84 7.56 -8.22
CA THR A 218 5.58 8.22 -7.86
C THR A 218 5.33 9.46 -8.72
N LYS A 219 6.38 10.25 -9.02
CA LYS A 219 6.27 11.39 -9.95
C LYS A 219 5.95 10.95 -11.38
N GLN A 220 6.50 9.84 -11.84
CA GLN A 220 6.12 9.24 -13.12
C GLN A 220 4.64 8.84 -13.12
N HIS A 221 4.18 8.15 -12.08
CA HIS A 221 2.77 7.75 -11.93
C HIS A 221 1.84 8.97 -11.94
N ALA A 222 2.20 10.07 -11.27
CA ALA A 222 1.40 11.29 -11.27
C ALA A 222 1.24 11.93 -12.66
N ARG A 223 2.22 11.74 -13.56
CA ARG A 223 2.15 12.24 -14.96
C ARG A 223 1.33 11.32 -15.86
N GLU A 224 1.50 10.01 -15.72
CA GLU A 224 0.85 9.00 -16.58
C GLU A 224 -0.60 8.69 -16.14
N TYR A 225 -0.87 8.79 -14.84
CA TYR A 225 -2.13 8.45 -14.17
C TYR A 225 -2.54 9.53 -13.16
N PRO A 226 -2.80 10.77 -13.61
CA PRO A 226 -3.17 11.87 -12.70
C PRO A 226 -4.43 11.56 -11.89
N GLU A 227 -5.40 10.91 -12.52
CA GLU A 227 -6.69 10.49 -11.95
C GLU A 227 -6.80 8.95 -11.85
N GLY A 228 -5.65 8.26 -11.68
CA GLY A 228 -5.60 6.81 -11.57
C GLY A 228 -6.28 6.24 -10.32
N ALA A 229 -6.58 4.95 -10.34
CA ALA A 229 -7.25 4.28 -9.22
C ALA A 229 -6.35 4.16 -7.98
N LEU A 230 -5.03 4.26 -8.15
CA LEU A 230 -4.02 4.08 -7.10
C LEU A 230 -3.35 5.40 -6.69
N VAL A 231 -4.04 6.52 -6.91
CA VAL A 231 -3.59 7.88 -6.51
C VAL A 231 -3.26 7.95 -5.02
N GLU A 232 -4.06 7.35 -4.15
CA GLU A 232 -3.83 7.40 -2.70
C GLU A 232 -2.56 6.65 -2.30
N GLU A 233 -2.36 5.42 -2.81
CA GLU A 233 -1.16 4.63 -2.53
C GLU A 233 0.09 5.34 -3.05
N ARG A 234 0.02 5.90 -4.27
CA ARG A 234 1.11 6.72 -4.85
C ARG A 234 1.50 7.87 -3.91
N ARG A 235 0.52 8.66 -3.46
CA ARG A 235 0.79 9.83 -2.58
C ARG A 235 1.38 9.39 -1.24
N ALA A 236 0.88 8.32 -0.65
CA ALA A 236 1.43 7.77 0.59
C ALA A 236 2.90 7.33 0.42
N ILE A 237 3.25 6.69 -0.71
CA ILE A 237 4.63 6.33 -1.03
C ILE A 237 5.51 7.58 -1.22
N SER A 238 5.00 8.62 -1.90
CA SER A 238 5.71 9.90 -2.12
C SER A 238 6.12 10.54 -0.79
N ILE A 239 5.16 10.68 0.14
CA ILE A 239 5.39 11.26 1.46
C ILE A 239 6.43 10.47 2.24
N ARG A 240 6.31 9.13 2.24
CA ARG A 240 7.26 8.26 2.95
C ARG A 240 8.66 8.34 2.36
N ALA A 241 8.77 8.40 1.03
CA ALA A 241 10.05 8.58 0.35
C ALA A 241 10.68 9.94 0.68
N LEU A 242 9.90 11.02 0.68
CA LEU A 242 10.37 12.35 1.10
C LEU A 242 10.89 12.36 2.54
N ALA A 243 10.16 11.71 3.45
CA ALA A 243 10.57 11.60 4.85
C ALA A 243 11.90 10.82 4.99
N GLN A 244 12.05 9.67 4.32
CA GLN A 244 13.29 8.89 4.36
C GLN A 244 14.48 9.59 3.69
N LEU A 245 14.24 10.49 2.74
CA LEU A 245 15.27 11.35 2.16
C LEU A 245 15.63 12.56 3.04
N GLY A 246 15.04 12.69 4.23
CA GLY A 246 15.24 13.84 5.12
C GLY A 246 14.56 15.13 4.66
N ARG A 247 13.72 15.08 3.62
CA ARG A 247 12.99 16.23 3.05
C ARG A 247 11.69 16.45 3.82
N MET A 248 11.80 16.65 5.13
CA MET A 248 10.66 16.63 6.04
C MET A 248 9.65 17.77 5.83
N ASP A 249 10.10 18.93 5.36
CA ASP A 249 9.18 20.06 5.10
C ASP A 249 8.25 19.77 3.93
N GLU A 250 8.79 19.18 2.85
CA GLU A 250 8.00 18.71 1.72
C GLU A 250 7.08 17.55 2.12
N ALA A 251 7.60 16.59 2.91
CA ALA A 251 6.82 15.46 3.39
C ALA A 251 5.61 15.91 4.22
N ARG A 252 5.80 16.90 5.12
CA ARG A 252 4.72 17.47 5.95
C ARG A 252 3.68 18.20 5.09
N ALA A 253 4.14 19.08 4.19
CA ALA A 253 3.24 19.81 3.31
C ALA A 253 2.37 18.86 2.45
N GLU A 254 2.96 17.81 1.88
CA GLU A 254 2.22 16.81 1.11
C GLU A 254 1.30 15.96 1.98
N ALA A 255 1.73 15.61 3.21
CA ALA A 255 0.93 14.86 4.17
C ALA A 255 -0.29 15.62 4.68
N ASP A 256 -0.17 16.92 4.95
CA ASP A 256 -1.30 17.75 5.38
C ASP A 256 -2.39 17.76 4.31
N ALA A 257 -2.01 17.95 3.04
CA ALA A 257 -2.92 17.87 1.91
C ALA A 257 -3.49 16.45 1.69
N PHE A 258 -2.75 15.40 2.04
CA PHE A 258 -3.22 14.03 1.93
C PHE A 258 -4.22 13.68 3.04
N LEU A 259 -3.93 14.05 4.29
CA LEU A 259 -4.77 13.74 5.44
C LEU A 259 -6.06 14.57 5.46
N ALA A 260 -6.05 15.76 4.84
CA ALA A 260 -7.27 16.53 4.62
C ALA A 260 -8.27 15.81 3.71
N SER A 261 -7.80 15.04 2.71
CA SER A 261 -8.67 14.31 1.77
C SER A 261 -8.90 12.85 2.16
N SER A 262 -7.92 12.19 2.77
CA SER A 262 -7.88 10.73 2.99
C SER A 262 -7.50 10.38 4.43
N GLY A 263 -7.94 11.20 5.39
CA GLY A 263 -7.54 11.13 6.81
C GLY A 263 -7.94 9.87 7.57
N ASP A 264 -8.98 9.15 7.11
CA ASP A 264 -9.43 7.86 7.65
C ASP A 264 -9.10 6.67 6.72
N GLY A 265 -8.36 6.95 5.64
CA GLY A 265 -7.98 5.95 4.65
C GLY A 265 -6.92 4.97 5.15
N PRO A 266 -6.72 3.85 4.43
CA PRO A 266 -5.80 2.78 4.84
C PRO A 266 -4.35 3.24 5.00
N TYR A 267 -3.94 4.31 4.33
CA TYR A 267 -2.57 4.84 4.38
C TYR A 267 -2.37 5.96 5.40
N ALA A 268 -3.44 6.47 6.03
CA ALA A 268 -3.38 7.65 6.89
C ALA A 268 -2.44 7.46 8.09
N GLN A 269 -2.46 6.28 8.72
CA GLN A 269 -1.58 5.99 9.85
C GLN A 269 -0.10 5.94 9.42
N ALA A 270 0.21 5.33 8.26
CA ALA A 270 1.57 5.25 7.74
C ALA A 270 2.11 6.65 7.41
N VAL A 271 1.28 7.50 6.78
CA VAL A 271 1.62 8.90 6.50
C VAL A 271 1.91 9.67 7.79
N ARG A 272 1.06 9.54 8.81
CA ARG A 272 1.28 10.20 10.12
C ARG A 272 2.58 9.77 10.79
N ARG A 273 2.95 8.49 10.71
CA ARG A 273 4.22 7.98 11.27
C ARG A 273 5.43 8.52 10.52
N ALA A 274 5.37 8.56 9.19
CA ALA A 274 6.46 9.06 8.35
C ALA A 274 6.83 10.50 8.72
N ILE A 275 5.84 11.38 8.88
CA ILE A 275 6.07 12.80 9.23
C ILE A 275 6.41 13.03 10.72
N ALA A 276 6.14 12.05 11.59
CA ALA A 276 6.55 12.06 12.98
C ALA A 276 8.05 11.70 13.17
N GLY A 277 8.72 11.22 12.11
CA GLY A 277 10.14 10.86 12.14
C GLY A 277 10.44 9.49 12.75
N THR A 278 9.43 8.62 12.91
CA THR A 278 9.59 7.29 13.54
C THR A 278 10.01 6.18 12.56
N ASP A 279 10.13 6.49 11.27
CA ASP A 279 10.45 5.54 10.19
C ASP A 279 11.91 5.66 9.69
N SER A 280 12.81 6.32 10.44
CA SER A 280 14.25 6.30 10.11
C SER A 280 14.76 4.85 10.17
N PRO A 281 15.37 4.33 9.10
CA PRO A 281 16.09 3.06 9.16
C PRO A 281 17.35 3.25 10.01
N ASP A 282 17.40 2.58 11.17
CA ASP A 282 18.64 2.31 11.93
C ASP A 282 19.55 1.35 11.15
#